data_AF-A0A4Q2QSJ0-F1
#
_entry.id   AF-A0A4Q2QSJ0-F1
#
_cell.length_a   1.000
_cell.length_b   1.000
_cell.length_c   1.000
_cell.angle_alpha   90.00
_cell.angle_beta   90.00
_cell.angle_gamma   90.00
#
_symmetry.space_group_name_H-M   'P 1'
#
loop_
_entity.id
_entity.type
_entity.pdbx_description
1 polymer ?
#
loop_
_entity_poly.entity_id
_entity_poly.type
_entity_poly.pdbx_seq_one_letter_code
_entity_poly.pdbx_strand_id
1 'polypeptide(L)' 'MRKIVAMAVICLTAASGLTSAYAAQLADDEAGLRIRLKNELRRADKPSAGAGRDIYAWVQGGLLDF' A
#
# COMPACT_ATOMS: atom_id res chain seq x y z
N MET A 1 42.05 19.84 -21.31
CA MET A 1 40.92 20.33 -20.49
C MET A 1 39.55 20.06 -21.12
N ARG A 2 39.24 20.55 -22.34
CA ARG A 2 37.90 20.40 -22.97
C ARG A 2 37.39 18.95 -23.14
N LYS A 3 38.26 17.99 -23.45
CA LYS A 3 37.90 16.58 -23.63
C LYS A 3 37.51 15.86 -22.33
N ILE A 4 38.16 16.22 -21.21
CA ILE A 4 37.88 15.64 -19.89
C ILE A 4 36.52 16.14 -19.38
N VAL A 5 36.23 17.43 -19.58
CA VAL A 5 34.94 18.04 -19.25
C VAL A 5 33.81 17.37 -20.02
N ALA A 6 33.97 17.16 -21.33
CA ALA A 6 32.96 16.48 -22.14
C ALA A 6 32.68 15.04 -21.64
N MET A 7 33.72 14.30 -21.27
CA MET A 7 33.57 12.94 -20.75
C MET A 7 32.87 12.92 -19.39
N ALA A 8 33.23 13.85 -18.49
CA ALA A 8 32.56 13.98 -17.19
C ALA A 8 31.07 14.32 -17.33
N VAL A 9 30.70 15.19 -18.27
CA VAL A 9 29.30 15.53 -18.56
C VAL A 9 28.53 14.31 -19.06
N ILE A 10 29.10 13.54 -20.00
CA ILE A 10 28.47 12.32 -20.51
C ILE A 10 28.26 11.30 -19.39
N CYS A 11 29.27 11.07 -18.56
CA CYS A 11 29.17 10.16 -17.42
C CYS A 11 28.09 10.62 -16.42
N LEU A 12 28.01 11.92 -16.15
CA LEU A 12 27.02 12.47 -15.22
C LEU A 12 25.59 12.34 -15.77
N THR A 13 25.39 12.64 -17.05
CA THR A 13 24.09 12.49 -17.72
C THR A 13 23.64 11.03 -17.77
N ALA A 14 24.54 10.11 -18.13
CA ALA A 14 24.25 8.68 -18.13
C ALA A 14 23.89 8.17 -16.73
N ALA A 15 24.66 8.54 -15.71
CA ALA A 15 24.38 8.18 -14.32
C ALA A 15 23.02 8.71 -13.84
N SER A 16 22.65 9.95 -14.21
CA SER A 16 21.34 10.53 -13.87
C SER A 16 20.16 9.86 -14.58
N GLY A 17 20.36 9.37 -15.82
CA GLY A 17 19.32 8.66 -16.55
C GLY A 17 19.07 7.25 -16.01
N LEU A 18 20.11 6.60 -15.47
CA LEU A 18 20.02 5.29 -14.83
C LEU A 18 19.29 5.36 -13.49
N THR A 19 19.56 6.41 -12.68
CA THR A 19 18.89 6.60 -11.39
C THR A 19 17.43 7.02 -11.53
N SER A 20 17.08 7.81 -12.54
CA SER A 20 15.68 8.20 -12.79
C SER A 20 14.82 7.03 -13.27
N ALA A 21 15.34 6.14 -14.12
CA ALA A 21 14.64 4.95 -14.55
C ALA A 21 14.39 3.97 -13.39
N TYR A 22 15.38 3.77 -12.51
CA TYR A 22 15.22 2.96 -11.30
C TYR A 22 14.19 3.56 -10.32
N ALA A 23 14.20 4.88 -10.11
CA ALA A 23 13.25 5.54 -9.23
C ALA A 23 11.81 5.52 -9.77
N ALA A 24 11.63 5.63 -11.09
CA ALA A 24 10.32 5.53 -11.74
C ALA A 24 9.73 4.11 -11.58
N GLN A 25 10.56 3.07 -11.75
CA GLN A 25 10.12 1.68 -11.58
C GLN A 25 9.72 1.38 -10.12
N LEU A 26 10.43 1.95 -9.13
CA LEU A 26 10.03 1.82 -7.71
C LEU A 26 8.69 2.51 -7.39
N ALA A 27 8.34 3.60 -8.07
CA ALA A 27 7.09 4.31 -7.86
C ALA A 27 5.89 3.60 -8.51
N ASP A 28 6.10 2.91 -9.63
CA ASP A 28 5.06 2.19 -10.35
C ASP A 28 4.80 0.76 -9.80
N ASP A 29 5.80 0.12 -9.16
CA ASP A 29 5.71 -1.24 -8.58
C ASP A 29 5.33 -1.26 -7.07
N GLU A 30 4.91 -0.14 -6.48
CA GLU A 30 4.51 -0.11 -5.07
C GLU A 30 3.12 -0.76 -4.89
N ALA A 31 3.11 -2.10 -4.81
CA ALA A 31 1.96 -2.89 -4.37
C ALA A 31 1.60 -2.49 -2.92
N GLY A 32 0.75 -1.47 -2.78
CA GLY A 32 0.36 -0.92 -1.50
C GLY A 32 -0.53 -1.90 -0.74
N LEU A 33 0.01 -2.53 0.32
CA LEU A 33 -0.78 -3.36 1.22
C LEU A 33 -1.83 -2.50 1.95
N ARG A 34 -3.11 -2.74 1.67
CA ARG A 34 -4.19 -2.02 2.36
C ARG A 34 -4.77 -2.88 3.48
N ILE A 35 -4.60 -2.41 4.70
CA ILE A 35 -5.18 -3.01 5.90
C ILE A 35 -6.42 -2.21 6.32
N ARG A 36 -7.58 -2.87 6.41
CA ARG A 36 -8.81 -2.27 6.95
C ARG A 36 -9.24 -3.04 8.18
N LEU A 37 -9.23 -2.39 9.34
CA LEU A 37 -9.75 -2.95 10.59
C LEU A 37 -11.23 -2.57 10.73
N LYS A 38 -12.07 -3.53 11.10
CA LYS A 38 -13.49 -3.34 11.36
C LYS A 38 -13.80 -3.75 12.80
N ASN A 39 -14.39 -2.84 13.56
CA ASN A 39 -14.95 -3.09 14.87
C ASN A 39 -16.35 -2.50 14.87
N GLU A 40 -17.37 -3.34 14.99
CA GLU A 40 -18.76 -2.90 14.96
C GLU A 40 -19.60 -3.63 16.00
N LEU A 41 -20.55 -2.90 16.58
CA LEU A 41 -21.69 -3.47 17.27
C LEU A 41 -22.87 -3.49 16.31
N ARG A 42 -23.43 -4.66 16.04
CA ARG A 42 -24.59 -4.79 15.15
C ARG A 42 -25.63 -5.72 15.74
N ARG A 43 -26.88 -5.55 15.33
CA ARG A 43 -27.96 -6.48 15.71
C ARG A 43 -27.67 -7.87 15.14
N ALA A 44 -27.91 -8.90 15.92
CA ALA A 44 -27.74 -10.27 15.48
C ALA A 44 -29.03 -10.76 14.80
N ASP A 45 -28.96 -11.09 13.51
CA ASP A 45 -30.12 -11.61 12.76
C ASP A 45 -30.49 -13.05 13.17
N LYS A 46 -29.50 -13.84 13.61
CA LYS A 46 -29.66 -15.20 14.12
C LYS A 46 -28.85 -15.37 15.42
N PRO A 47 -29.34 -14.81 16.53
CA PRO A 47 -28.63 -14.86 17.80
C PRO A 47 -28.59 -16.29 18.36
N SER A 48 -27.41 -16.76 18.75
CA SER A 48 -27.23 -18.04 19.45
C SER A 48 -27.60 -17.98 20.94
N ALA A 49 -27.67 -16.76 21.50
CA ALA A 49 -27.98 -16.52 22.91
C ALA A 49 -29.48 -16.58 23.26
N GLY A 50 -30.35 -16.91 22.30
CA GLY A 50 -31.80 -17.06 22.52
C GLY A 50 -32.64 -16.33 21.46
N ALA A 51 -33.97 -16.33 21.63
CA ALA A 51 -34.92 -15.77 20.66
C ALA A 51 -35.26 -14.27 20.88
N GLY A 52 -34.46 -13.55 21.68
CA GLY A 52 -34.72 -12.16 22.05
C GLY A 52 -34.58 -11.19 20.87
N ARG A 53 -35.47 -10.20 20.80
CA ARG A 53 -35.48 -9.19 19.71
C ARG A 53 -34.26 -8.27 19.75
N ASP A 54 -33.76 -7.96 20.95
CA ASP A 54 -32.75 -6.94 21.19
C ASP A 54 -31.38 -7.58 21.50
N ILE A 55 -30.99 -8.58 20.71
CA ILE A 55 -29.68 -9.23 20.82
C ILE A 55 -28.71 -8.62 19.81
N TYR A 56 -27.53 -8.23 20.30
CA TYR A 56 -26.48 -7.59 19.52
C TYR A 56 -25.21 -8.43 19.57
N ALA A 57 -24.44 -8.37 18.48
CA ALA A 57 -23.14 -9.01 18.35
C ALA A 57 -22.07 -7.94 18.22
N TRP A 58 -20.99 -8.11 18.99
CA TRP A 58 -19.74 -7.42 18.76
C TRP A 58 -18.97 -8.17 17.68
N VAL A 59 -18.60 -7.48 16.60
CA VAL A 59 -17.86 -8.06 15.48
C VAL A 59 -16.54 -7.34 15.31
N GLN A 60 -15.45 -8.10 15.39
CA GLN A 60 -14.10 -7.64 15.09
C GLN A 60 -13.58 -8.41 13.87
N GLY A 61 -13.06 -7.69 12.89
CA GLY A 61 -12.50 -8.28 11.68
C GLY A 61 -11.47 -7.37 11.04
N GLY A 62 -10.71 -7.94 10.10
CA GLY A 62 -9.75 -7.20 9.29
C GLY A 62 -9.86 -7.65 7.83
N LEU A 63 -9.60 -6.73 6.91
CA LEU A 63 -9.39 -7.03 5.49
C LEU A 63 -7.95 -6.67 5.15
N LEU A 64 -7.30 -7.60 4.46
CA LEU A 64 -5.99 -7.44 3.86
C LEU A 64 -6.21 -7.48 2.34
N ASP A 65 -5.87 -6.39 1.67
CA ASP A 65 -6.02 -6.23 0.21
C ASP A 65 -4.63 -6.02 -0.41
N PHE A 66 -4.34 -6.77 -1.47
CA PHE A 66 -3.02 -6.89 -2.11
C PHE A 66 -3.07 -6.46 -3.57
#